data_AF-A0A536H112-F1
#
_entry.id   AF-A0A536H112-F1
#
_cell.length_a   1.000
_cell.length_b   1.000
_cell.length_c   1.000
_cell.angle_alpha   90.00
_cell.angle_beta   90.00
_cell.angle_gamma   90.00
#
_symmetry.space_group_name_H-M   'P 1'
#
loop_
_entity.id
_entity.type
_entity.pdbx_description
1 polymer ?
#
loop_
_entity_poly.entity_id
_entity_poly.type
_entity_poly.pdbx_seq_one_letter_code
_entity_poly.pdbx_strand_id
1 'polypeptide(L)'
;SYRVLPSGPAQLIAGNRVTNLAAGQAVSLVLSGGLQKVVPTSAATRLTVYGPSGRYHQYRGTIVGQPSYVINVLPIEDYLRGLGEVPSGWPLEAIKAQIVAARSYALTHLGSTALYDVDDTTQFQVYRGVDSESGSQNAAVDQTAGQVLMYGGRVIEAFFSASDGGHTANVSDVFGGSLATYPYLRGVLDPWDIVAPRHTWYTGIYTWATLERVYFSSADVATYGHLKGLDLRDRDASDRLNTVGLIGTRGVKRVGVSAFLHAFNRSTLTGHDVLWNEMFGTRPSQAWSYW
;
A
#
# COMPACT_ATOMS: atom_id res chain seq x y z
N SER A 1 -16.16 6.10 -19.76
CA SER A 1 -17.37 5.63 -19.05
C SER A 1 -17.04 4.33 -18.33
N TYR A 2 -17.72 4.04 -17.24
CA TYR A 2 -17.59 2.76 -16.54
C TYR A 2 -18.83 1.91 -16.80
N ARG A 3 -18.68 0.60 -16.89
CA ARG A 3 -19.77 -0.35 -17.13
C ARG A 3 -19.80 -1.36 -16.00
N VAL A 4 -20.98 -1.60 -15.45
CA VAL A 4 -21.22 -2.59 -14.39
C VAL A 4 -22.07 -3.72 -14.95
N LEU A 5 -21.62 -4.95 -14.75
CA LEU A 5 -22.29 -6.17 -15.19
C LEU A 5 -22.65 -7.00 -13.95
N PRO A 6 -23.93 -7.11 -13.58
CA PRO A 6 -24.35 -7.93 -12.46
C PRO A 6 -24.41 -9.42 -12.86
N SER A 7 -23.92 -10.31 -12.01
CA SER A 7 -24.03 -11.77 -12.20
C SER A 7 -25.42 -12.33 -11.84
N GLY A 8 -26.25 -11.53 -11.15
CA GLY A 8 -27.56 -11.87 -10.64
C GLY A 8 -28.49 -10.65 -10.62
N PRO A 9 -29.64 -10.69 -9.92
CA PRO A 9 -30.56 -9.56 -9.87
C PRO A 9 -29.93 -8.36 -9.13
N ALA A 10 -30.13 -7.18 -9.69
CA ALA A 10 -29.65 -5.91 -9.17
C ALA A 10 -30.59 -4.75 -9.56
N GLN A 11 -30.32 -3.56 -9.05
CA GLN A 11 -31.05 -2.33 -9.37
C GLN A 11 -30.08 -1.21 -9.70
N LEU A 12 -30.35 -0.47 -10.78
CA LEU A 12 -29.77 0.85 -11.02
C LEU A 12 -30.65 1.90 -10.35
N ILE A 13 -30.04 2.72 -9.50
CA ILE A 13 -30.67 3.89 -8.87
C ILE A 13 -29.96 5.14 -9.39
N ALA A 14 -30.71 6.05 -10.01
CA ALA A 14 -30.22 7.33 -10.51
C ALA A 14 -31.23 8.43 -10.19
N GLY A 15 -30.90 9.30 -9.23
CA GLY A 15 -31.87 10.21 -8.63
C GLY A 15 -33.06 9.44 -8.03
N ASN A 16 -34.28 9.80 -8.45
CA ASN A 16 -35.52 9.14 -7.98
C ASN A 16 -35.93 7.93 -8.84
N ARG A 17 -35.14 7.57 -9.86
CA ARG A 17 -35.46 6.46 -10.77
C ARG A 17 -34.77 5.18 -10.32
N VAL A 18 -35.57 4.11 -10.18
CA VAL A 18 -35.09 2.75 -9.93
C VAL A 18 -35.37 1.89 -11.16
N THR A 19 -34.37 1.16 -11.65
CA THR A 19 -34.49 0.25 -12.79
C THR A 19 -33.97 -1.13 -12.38
N ASN A 20 -34.80 -2.16 -12.46
CA ASN A 20 -34.37 -3.53 -12.21
C ASN A 20 -33.44 -4.01 -13.33
N LEU A 21 -32.39 -4.74 -12.97
CA LEU A 21 -31.41 -5.34 -13.86
C LEU A 21 -31.44 -6.86 -13.69
N ALA A 22 -31.57 -7.57 -14.80
CA ALA A 22 -31.39 -9.02 -14.83
C ALA A 22 -29.90 -9.41 -14.79
N ALA A 23 -29.63 -10.68 -14.48
CA ALA A 23 -28.29 -11.24 -14.61
C ALA A 23 -27.75 -11.02 -16.04
N GLY A 24 -26.51 -10.56 -16.16
CA GLY A 24 -25.88 -10.29 -17.45
C GLY A 24 -26.31 -8.97 -18.11
N GLN A 25 -27.27 -8.22 -17.54
CA GLN A 25 -27.71 -6.94 -18.08
C GLN A 25 -26.74 -5.83 -17.66
N ALA A 26 -25.78 -5.50 -18.53
CA ALA A 26 -24.81 -4.44 -18.27
C ALA A 26 -25.44 -3.05 -18.25
N VAL A 27 -24.92 -2.17 -17.39
CA VAL A 27 -25.28 -0.75 -17.33
C VAL A 27 -24.05 0.13 -17.35
N SER A 28 -24.13 1.28 -18.04
CA SER A 28 -23.06 2.29 -18.04
C SER A 28 -23.32 3.36 -16.99
N LEU A 29 -22.31 3.65 -16.17
CA LEU A 29 -22.29 4.75 -15.22
C LEU A 29 -21.81 6.03 -15.90
N VAL A 30 -22.61 7.09 -15.81
CA VAL A 30 -22.31 8.43 -16.34
C VAL A 30 -21.86 9.29 -15.17
N LEU A 31 -20.55 9.31 -14.92
CA LEU A 31 -19.95 9.95 -13.74
C LEU A 31 -20.19 11.47 -13.68
N SER A 32 -20.38 12.14 -14.82
CA SER A 32 -20.70 13.57 -14.88
C SER A 32 -22.16 13.90 -14.57
N GLY A 33 -23.06 12.89 -14.55
CA GLY A 33 -24.51 13.07 -14.45
C GLY A 33 -25.06 13.06 -13.01
N GLY A 34 -24.20 13.18 -12.01
CA GLY A 34 -24.56 13.03 -10.60
C GLY A 34 -24.42 11.59 -10.10
N LEU A 35 -24.98 11.32 -8.92
CA LEU A 35 -24.80 10.05 -8.23
C LEU A 35 -25.65 8.93 -8.85
N GLN A 36 -25.01 7.81 -9.17
CA GLN A 36 -25.65 6.58 -9.66
C GLN A 36 -25.20 5.38 -8.83
N LYS A 37 -26.11 4.48 -8.48
CA LYS A 37 -25.81 3.27 -7.71
C LYS A 37 -26.27 2.02 -8.46
N VAL A 38 -25.43 1.00 -8.52
CA VAL A 38 -25.82 -0.37 -8.89
C VAL A 38 -25.83 -1.20 -7.62
N VAL A 39 -27.02 -1.54 -7.15
CA VAL A 39 -27.27 -2.21 -5.88
C VAL A 39 -27.69 -3.65 -6.14
N PRO A 40 -26.94 -4.66 -5.69
CA PRO A 40 -27.40 -6.04 -5.75
C PRO A 40 -28.64 -6.25 -4.88
N THR A 41 -29.62 -7.01 -5.37
CA THR A 41 -30.82 -7.37 -4.58
C THR A 41 -30.71 -8.76 -3.93
N SER A 42 -29.59 -9.44 -4.15
CA SER A 42 -29.22 -10.71 -3.52
C SER A 42 -27.77 -10.66 -3.09
N ALA A 43 -27.47 -11.22 -1.91
CA ALA A 43 -26.10 -11.35 -1.41
C ALA A 43 -25.21 -12.26 -2.27
N ALA A 44 -25.80 -13.09 -3.14
CA ALA A 44 -25.07 -13.91 -4.10
C ALA A 44 -24.69 -13.16 -5.39
N THR A 45 -25.36 -12.05 -5.69
CA THR A 45 -25.04 -11.23 -6.85
C THR A 45 -23.67 -10.58 -6.67
N ARG A 46 -22.87 -10.59 -7.74
CA ARG A 46 -21.60 -9.88 -7.84
C ARG A 46 -21.66 -8.88 -8.98
N LEU A 47 -20.89 -7.81 -8.86
CA LEU A 47 -20.84 -6.73 -9.83
C LEU A 47 -19.46 -6.70 -10.48
N THR A 48 -19.36 -7.10 -11.75
CA THR A 48 -18.12 -6.95 -12.52
C THR A 48 -18.04 -5.54 -13.08
N VAL A 49 -16.97 -4.81 -12.75
CA VAL A 49 -16.76 -3.44 -13.23
C VAL A 49 -15.76 -3.43 -14.37
N TYR A 50 -16.10 -2.71 -15.42
CA TYR A 50 -15.22 -2.39 -16.54
C TYR A 50 -15.04 -0.88 -16.60
N GLY A 51 -13.83 -0.43 -16.92
CA GLY A 51 -13.59 0.97 -17.27
C GLY A 51 -12.75 1.09 -18.54
N PRO A 52 -12.08 2.23 -18.77
CA PRO A 52 -11.45 2.51 -20.06
C PRO A 52 -10.40 1.48 -20.50
N SER A 53 -9.66 0.90 -19.55
CA SER A 53 -8.60 -0.08 -19.80
C SER A 53 -9.08 -1.54 -19.77
N GLY A 54 -10.40 -1.79 -19.68
CA GLY A 54 -10.97 -3.12 -19.65
C GLY A 54 -11.58 -3.50 -18.30
N ARG A 55 -11.54 -4.80 -17.98
CA ARG A 55 -12.08 -5.34 -16.72
C ARG A 55 -11.19 -4.92 -15.55
N TYR A 56 -11.79 -4.36 -14.51
CA TYR A 56 -11.14 -4.17 -13.21
C TYR A 56 -11.27 -5.46 -12.42
N HIS A 57 -12.24 -5.52 -11.52
CA HIS A 57 -12.52 -6.68 -10.68
C HIS A 57 -14.03 -6.96 -10.61
N GLN A 58 -14.33 -8.10 -10.02
CA GLN A 58 -15.67 -8.40 -9.54
C GLN A 58 -15.80 -7.99 -8.07
N TYR A 59 -16.94 -7.39 -7.70
CA TYR A 59 -17.15 -6.83 -6.37
C TYR A 59 -18.41 -7.37 -5.69
N ARG A 60 -18.39 -7.37 -4.35
CA ARG A 60 -19.57 -7.48 -3.49
C ARG A 60 -20.18 -6.11 -3.26
N GLY A 61 -21.38 -6.07 -2.68
CA GLY A 61 -22.02 -4.81 -2.29
C GLY A 61 -22.37 -3.91 -3.47
N THR A 62 -22.48 -2.61 -3.21
CA THR A 62 -22.94 -1.61 -4.17
C THR A 62 -21.77 -0.99 -4.92
N ILE A 63 -21.95 -0.71 -6.21
CA ILE A 63 -21.07 0.16 -6.97
C ILE A 63 -21.73 1.53 -7.11
N VAL A 64 -21.04 2.57 -6.67
CA VAL A 64 -21.49 3.97 -6.76
C VAL A 64 -20.63 4.70 -7.78
N GLY A 65 -21.24 5.24 -8.82
CA GLY A 65 -20.61 6.20 -9.72
C GLY A 65 -20.94 7.63 -9.29
N GLN A 66 -19.91 8.47 -9.20
CA GLN A 66 -20.04 9.91 -8.97
C GLN A 66 -18.95 10.67 -9.75
N PRO A 67 -18.95 12.01 -9.80
CA PRO A 67 -17.94 12.76 -10.53
C PRO A 67 -16.52 12.32 -10.15
N SER A 68 -15.77 11.87 -11.16
CA SER A 68 -14.37 11.40 -11.05
C SER A 68 -14.10 10.10 -10.29
N TYR A 69 -15.10 9.46 -9.67
CA TYR A 69 -14.88 8.26 -8.85
C TYR A 69 -15.90 7.14 -9.09
N VAL A 70 -15.41 5.91 -8.99
CA VAL A 70 -16.24 4.71 -8.85
C VAL A 70 -15.90 4.10 -7.49
N ILE A 71 -16.89 4.00 -6.61
CA ILE A 71 -16.72 3.58 -5.23
C ILE A 71 -17.43 2.25 -5.02
N ASN A 72 -16.74 1.29 -4.41
CA ASN A 72 -17.36 0.08 -3.92
C ASN A 72 -17.78 0.25 -2.46
N VAL A 73 -19.08 0.17 -2.19
CA VAL A 73 -19.66 0.29 -0.85
C VAL A 73 -20.13 -1.09 -0.37
N LEU A 74 -19.56 -1.57 0.73
CA LEU A 74 -19.78 -2.91 1.26
C LEU A 74 -19.51 -2.99 2.77
N PRO A 75 -20.05 -3.99 3.48
CA PRO A 75 -19.69 -4.24 4.88
C PRO A 75 -18.21 -4.55 5.05
N ILE A 76 -17.64 -4.17 6.20
CA ILE A 76 -16.20 -4.32 6.48
C ILE A 76 -15.69 -5.77 6.31
N GLU A 77 -16.48 -6.76 6.74
CA GLU A 77 -16.07 -8.16 6.59
C GLU A 77 -16.01 -8.61 5.12
N ASP A 78 -16.89 -8.08 4.26
CA ASP A 78 -16.82 -8.35 2.81
C ASP A 78 -15.65 -7.63 2.14
N TYR A 79 -15.27 -6.44 2.63
CA TYR A 79 -14.06 -5.73 2.21
C TYR A 79 -12.80 -6.56 2.52
N LEU A 80 -12.69 -7.06 3.75
CA LEU A 80 -11.54 -7.86 4.20
C LEU A 80 -11.36 -9.15 3.39
N ARG A 81 -12.45 -9.77 2.92
CA ARG A 81 -12.39 -10.95 2.04
C ARG A 81 -11.70 -10.65 0.71
N GLY A 82 -11.82 -9.43 0.20
CA GLY A 82 -11.27 -9.03 -1.10
C GLY A 82 -9.88 -8.39 -1.06
N LEU A 83 -9.20 -8.42 0.09
CA LEU A 83 -7.82 -7.94 0.20
C LEU A 83 -6.84 -8.86 -0.55
N GLY A 84 -5.82 -8.27 -1.15
CA GLY A 84 -4.74 -8.95 -1.86
C GLY A 84 -3.37 -8.79 -1.18
N GLU A 85 -3.35 -8.60 0.14
CA GLU A 85 -2.14 -8.25 0.91
C GLU A 85 -1.20 -9.43 1.16
N VAL A 86 -1.75 -10.60 1.51
CA VAL A 86 -0.97 -11.79 1.86
C VAL A 86 -1.32 -12.97 0.94
N PRO A 87 -0.35 -13.84 0.62
CA PRO A 87 -0.62 -15.06 -0.14
C PRO A 87 -1.59 -15.99 0.59
N SER A 88 -2.57 -16.54 -0.14
CA SER A 88 -3.56 -17.48 0.41
C SER A 88 -2.95 -18.79 0.95
N GLY A 89 -1.72 -19.11 0.55
CA GLY A 89 -0.95 -20.26 1.03
C GLY A 89 -0.18 -20.05 2.33
N TRP A 90 -0.23 -18.86 2.93
CA TRP A 90 0.36 -18.62 4.25
C TRP A 90 -0.36 -19.41 5.35
N PRO A 91 0.30 -19.66 6.50
CA PRO A 91 -0.36 -20.28 7.65
C PRO A 91 -1.62 -19.51 8.06
N LEU A 92 -2.69 -20.24 8.41
CA LEU A 92 -3.98 -19.62 8.71
C LEU A 92 -3.89 -18.56 9.84
N GLU A 93 -3.09 -18.81 10.87
CA GLU A 93 -2.90 -17.85 11.97
C GLU A 93 -2.20 -16.56 11.51
N ALA A 94 -1.30 -16.63 10.52
CA ALA A 94 -0.70 -15.43 9.92
C ALA A 94 -1.74 -14.64 9.12
N ILE A 95 -2.61 -15.32 8.38
CA ILE A 95 -3.72 -14.68 7.65
C ILE A 95 -4.72 -14.05 8.65
N LYS A 96 -5.04 -14.71 9.76
CA LYS A 96 -5.88 -14.13 10.83
C LYS A 96 -5.28 -12.87 11.42
N ALA A 97 -3.98 -12.88 11.75
CA ALA A 97 -3.28 -11.70 12.25
C ALA A 97 -3.37 -10.54 11.23
N GLN A 98 -3.12 -10.82 9.95
CA GLN A 98 -3.27 -9.83 8.88
C GLN A 98 -4.70 -9.28 8.81
N ILE A 99 -5.73 -10.13 8.88
CA ILE A 99 -7.13 -9.70 8.80
C ILE A 99 -7.51 -8.80 9.99
N VAL A 100 -7.06 -9.13 11.21
CA VAL A 100 -7.33 -8.30 12.40
C VAL A 100 -6.60 -6.95 12.32
N ALA A 101 -5.35 -6.94 11.84
CA ALA A 101 -4.61 -5.70 11.58
C ALA A 101 -5.30 -4.86 10.50
N ALA A 102 -5.66 -5.47 9.36
CA ALA A 102 -6.34 -4.82 8.26
C ALA A 102 -7.71 -4.24 8.67
N ARG A 103 -8.49 -4.97 9.46
CA ARG A 103 -9.76 -4.47 10.01
C ARG A 103 -9.54 -3.23 10.87
N SER A 104 -8.54 -3.28 11.74
CA SER A 104 -8.22 -2.16 12.63
C SER A 104 -7.80 -0.92 11.83
N TYR A 105 -6.92 -1.10 10.84
CA TYR A 105 -6.49 -0.05 9.92
C TYR A 105 -7.66 0.58 9.16
N ALA A 106 -8.51 -0.23 8.52
CA ALA A 106 -9.65 0.29 7.78
C ALA A 106 -10.62 1.08 8.68
N LEU A 107 -10.85 0.62 9.91
CA LEU A 107 -11.70 1.30 10.88
C LEU A 107 -11.16 2.66 11.34
N THR A 108 -9.83 2.81 11.48
CA THR A 108 -9.24 4.11 11.82
C THR A 108 -9.23 5.11 10.68
N HIS A 109 -9.43 4.64 9.44
CA HIS A 109 -9.45 5.46 8.22
C HIS A 109 -10.86 5.77 7.69
N LEU A 110 -11.91 5.27 8.35
CA LEU A 110 -13.29 5.60 7.99
C LEU A 110 -13.52 7.12 8.05
N GLY A 111 -14.10 7.69 6.98
CA GLY A 111 -14.35 9.12 6.85
C GLY A 111 -13.09 9.98 6.69
N SER A 112 -11.92 9.38 6.41
CA SER A 112 -10.66 10.12 6.21
C SER A 112 -10.68 11.00 4.95
N THR A 113 -11.54 10.69 3.98
CA THR A 113 -11.78 11.52 2.81
C THR A 113 -13.24 11.97 2.74
N ALA A 114 -13.50 13.02 1.95
CA ALA A 114 -14.86 13.52 1.77
C ALA A 114 -15.80 12.56 1.02
N LEU A 115 -15.26 11.56 0.32
CA LEU A 115 -16.01 10.78 -0.68
C LEU A 115 -15.96 9.26 -0.45
N TYR A 116 -14.87 8.73 0.07
CA TYR A 116 -14.63 7.31 0.33
C TYR A 116 -13.77 7.10 1.59
N ASP A 117 -13.78 5.89 2.13
CA ASP A 117 -13.05 5.59 3.38
C ASP A 117 -11.58 5.20 3.12
N VAL A 118 -11.35 4.38 2.10
CA VAL A 118 -10.03 3.87 1.66
C VAL A 118 -10.01 3.71 0.14
N ASP A 119 -8.82 3.72 -0.49
CA ASP A 119 -8.66 3.38 -1.91
C ASP A 119 -8.14 1.93 -2.12
N ASP A 120 -8.01 1.52 -3.39
CA ASP A 120 -7.60 0.18 -3.81
C ASP A 120 -6.09 0.03 -4.07
N THR A 121 -5.30 1.05 -3.68
CA THR A 121 -3.86 1.10 -3.90
C THR A 121 -3.08 0.75 -2.64
N THR A 122 -1.76 0.60 -2.78
CA THR A 122 -0.84 0.40 -1.65
C THR A 122 -0.74 1.63 -0.73
N GLN A 123 -1.39 2.75 -1.04
CA GLN A 123 -1.49 3.88 -0.11
C GLN A 123 -2.36 3.54 1.10
N PHE A 124 -3.35 2.67 0.92
CA PHE A 124 -4.15 2.13 1.99
C PHE A 124 -3.94 0.64 2.08
N GLN A 125 -4.69 -0.13 1.30
CA GLN A 125 -4.62 -1.58 1.26
C GLN A 125 -4.96 -2.05 -0.15
N VAL A 126 -4.27 -3.07 -0.62
CA VAL A 126 -4.50 -3.68 -1.94
C VAL A 126 -5.85 -4.39 -1.93
N TYR A 127 -6.89 -3.72 -2.43
CA TYR A 127 -8.24 -4.28 -2.55
C TYR A 127 -8.55 -4.66 -3.99
N ARG A 128 -8.90 -5.92 -4.22
CA ARG A 128 -9.19 -6.45 -5.57
C ARG A 128 -10.57 -7.12 -5.65
N GLY A 129 -11.41 -6.89 -4.65
CA GLY A 129 -12.74 -7.48 -4.56
C GLY A 129 -12.70 -9.01 -4.57
N VAL A 130 -13.71 -9.61 -5.19
CA VAL A 130 -13.91 -11.07 -5.25
C VAL A 130 -12.73 -11.79 -5.91
N ASP A 131 -11.99 -11.12 -6.79
CA ASP A 131 -10.87 -11.73 -7.51
C ASP A 131 -9.70 -12.13 -6.58
N SER A 132 -9.62 -11.58 -5.37
CA SER A 132 -8.63 -11.96 -4.35
C SER A 132 -9.20 -12.78 -3.19
N GLU A 133 -10.48 -13.16 -3.25
CA GLU A 133 -11.04 -14.07 -2.26
C GLU A 133 -10.42 -15.46 -2.35
N SER A 134 -10.21 -16.08 -1.20
CA SER A 134 -9.74 -17.45 -1.09
C SER A 134 -10.37 -18.15 0.12
N GLY A 135 -10.38 -19.48 0.12
CA GLY A 135 -10.95 -20.26 1.23
C GLY A 135 -10.27 -19.96 2.58
N SER A 136 -8.94 -19.83 2.59
CA SER A 136 -8.17 -19.51 3.79
C SER A 136 -8.43 -18.09 4.29
N GLN A 137 -8.49 -17.11 3.38
CA GLN A 137 -8.81 -15.72 3.75
C GLN A 137 -10.25 -15.58 4.25
N ASN A 138 -11.22 -16.19 3.57
CA ASN A 138 -12.61 -16.17 4.02
C ASN A 138 -12.76 -16.84 5.40
N ALA A 139 -12.08 -17.96 5.63
CA ALA A 139 -12.05 -18.60 6.95
C ALA A 139 -11.40 -17.73 8.02
N ALA A 140 -10.32 -17.01 7.69
CA ALA A 140 -9.67 -16.08 8.62
C ALA A 140 -10.57 -14.88 8.97
N VAL A 141 -11.28 -14.32 7.99
CA VAL A 141 -12.31 -13.28 8.19
C VAL A 141 -13.40 -13.79 9.14
N ASP A 142 -13.97 -14.96 8.85
CA ASP A 142 -15.06 -15.52 9.65
C ASP A 142 -14.63 -15.84 11.08
N GLN A 143 -13.42 -16.41 11.27
CA GLN A 143 -12.91 -16.80 12.59
C GLN A 143 -12.41 -15.61 13.43
N THR A 144 -12.26 -14.43 12.83
CA THR A 144 -11.81 -13.21 13.51
C THR A 144 -12.86 -12.10 13.42
N ALA A 145 -14.11 -12.43 13.08
CA ALA A 145 -15.18 -11.45 12.87
C ALA A 145 -15.30 -10.49 14.07
N GLY A 146 -15.25 -9.19 13.80
CA GLY A 146 -15.31 -8.14 14.84
C GLY A 146 -14.08 -8.02 15.75
N GLN A 147 -13.04 -8.83 15.60
CA GLN A 147 -11.80 -8.67 16.37
C GLN A 147 -10.97 -7.51 15.82
N VAL A 148 -10.50 -6.66 16.72
CA VAL A 148 -9.71 -5.46 16.44
C VAL A 148 -8.57 -5.35 17.44
N LEU A 149 -7.49 -4.68 17.02
CA LEU A 149 -6.38 -4.32 17.90
C LEU A 149 -6.74 -3.02 18.63
N MET A 150 -6.56 -3.00 19.95
CA MET A 150 -6.92 -1.86 20.78
C MET A 150 -5.79 -1.44 21.72
N TYR A 151 -5.70 -0.14 21.98
CA TYR A 151 -4.84 0.44 23.00
C TYR A 151 -5.56 1.63 23.65
N GLY A 152 -5.53 1.71 24.98
CA GLY A 152 -6.19 2.80 25.70
C GLY A 152 -7.71 2.90 25.43
N GLY A 153 -8.37 1.77 25.18
CA GLY A 153 -9.82 1.72 24.90
C GLY A 153 -10.22 2.20 23.50
N ARG A 154 -9.26 2.42 22.59
CA ARG A 154 -9.51 2.81 21.19
C ARG A 154 -8.90 1.80 20.24
N VAL A 155 -9.50 1.64 19.06
CA VAL A 155 -8.90 0.86 17.96
C VAL A 155 -7.59 1.55 17.55
N ILE A 156 -6.55 0.76 17.34
CA ILE A 156 -5.25 1.28 16.93
C ILE A 156 -5.12 1.37 15.42
N GLU A 157 -4.31 2.34 14.99
CA GLU A 157 -3.77 2.37 13.64
C GLU A 157 -2.73 1.25 13.48
N ALA A 158 -3.07 0.23 12.70
CA ALA A 158 -2.31 -1.00 12.58
C ALA A 158 -1.59 -1.07 11.22
N PHE A 159 -0.45 -0.37 11.12
CA PHE A 159 0.41 -0.47 9.94
C PHE A 159 1.05 -1.86 9.83
N PHE A 160 1.26 -2.31 8.59
CA PHE A 160 1.94 -3.55 8.27
C PHE A 160 2.78 -3.38 7.02
N SER A 161 3.78 -4.24 6.84
CA SER A 161 4.69 -4.25 5.68
C SER A 161 5.06 -5.67 5.31
N ALA A 162 5.48 -5.89 4.06
CA ALA A 162 5.80 -7.22 3.54
C ALA A 162 7.05 -7.86 4.16
N SER A 163 8.04 -7.04 4.50
CA SER A 163 9.32 -7.44 5.10
C SER A 163 9.96 -6.21 5.73
N ASP A 164 10.63 -6.38 6.87
CA ASP A 164 11.14 -5.28 7.68
C ASP A 164 12.67 -5.26 7.83
N GLY A 165 13.39 -6.18 7.19
CA GLY A 165 14.84 -6.26 7.26
C GLY A 165 15.37 -6.78 8.60
N GLY A 166 14.53 -7.43 9.41
CA GLY A 166 14.88 -8.03 10.70
C GLY A 166 14.54 -7.18 11.92
N HIS A 167 13.96 -5.99 11.72
CA HIS A 167 13.54 -5.09 12.80
C HIS A 167 12.46 -4.12 12.30
N THR A 168 11.32 -4.03 12.98
CA THR A 168 10.28 -3.04 12.65
C THR A 168 10.70 -1.62 13.06
N ALA A 169 10.13 -0.58 12.46
CA ALA A 169 10.48 0.80 12.79
C ALA A 169 9.61 1.39 13.90
N ASN A 170 10.09 2.44 14.59
CA ASN A 170 9.17 3.29 15.35
C ASN A 170 8.35 4.14 14.39
N VAL A 171 7.11 4.47 14.77
CA VAL A 171 6.26 5.38 13.97
C VAL A 171 6.90 6.75 13.75
N SER A 172 7.71 7.23 14.70
CA SER A 172 8.38 8.53 14.62
C SER A 172 9.39 8.62 13.50
N ASP A 173 10.01 7.48 13.20
CA ASP A 173 11.15 7.39 12.30
C ASP A 173 10.66 7.27 10.84
N VAL A 174 9.42 6.78 10.64
CA VAL A 174 8.82 6.58 9.30
C VAL A 174 7.78 7.65 8.96
N PHE A 175 6.88 7.97 9.90
CA PHE A 175 5.69 8.79 9.63
C PHE A 175 5.71 10.16 10.31
N GLY A 176 6.81 10.51 11.01
CA GLY A 176 6.90 11.76 11.77
C GLY A 176 5.95 11.81 12.98
N GLY A 177 5.41 10.67 13.39
CA GLY A 177 4.59 10.53 14.60
C GLY A 177 5.41 10.61 15.89
N SER A 178 4.77 10.36 17.03
CA SER A 178 5.47 10.27 18.32
C SER A 178 5.00 9.04 19.09
N LEU A 179 5.91 8.39 19.80
CA LEU A 179 5.59 7.32 20.75
C LEU A 179 4.70 7.79 21.91
N ALA A 180 4.55 9.10 22.12
CA ALA A 180 3.54 9.64 23.03
C ALA A 180 2.11 9.45 22.47
N THR A 181 1.94 9.63 21.16
CA THR A 181 0.65 9.48 20.47
C THR A 181 0.36 8.01 20.13
N TYR A 182 1.39 7.28 19.71
CA TYR A 182 1.32 5.90 19.26
C TYR A 182 2.27 4.99 20.05
N PRO A 183 2.03 4.78 21.35
CA PRO A 183 2.95 4.05 22.23
C PRO A 183 3.11 2.57 21.87
N TYR A 184 2.21 2.03 21.05
CA TYR A 184 2.21 0.65 20.56
C TYR A 184 2.99 0.48 19.23
N LEU A 185 3.32 1.55 18.51
CA LEU A 185 4.10 1.48 17.26
C LEU A 185 5.59 1.71 17.55
N ARG A 186 6.18 0.75 18.26
CA ARG A 186 7.59 0.71 18.61
C ARG A 186 8.29 -0.32 17.74
N GLY A 187 9.50 0.02 17.30
CA GLY A 187 10.35 -0.92 16.63
C GLY A 187 10.72 -2.08 17.55
N VAL A 188 10.60 -3.30 17.04
CA VAL A 188 10.97 -4.55 17.70
C VAL A 188 11.74 -5.43 16.73
N LEU A 189 12.63 -6.28 17.26
CA LEU A 189 13.34 -7.29 16.47
C LEU A 189 12.35 -8.29 15.85
N ASP A 190 12.54 -8.58 14.56
CA ASP A 190 11.87 -9.66 13.85
C ASP A 190 12.91 -10.68 13.35
N PRO A 191 13.28 -11.67 14.17
CA PRO A 191 14.25 -12.69 13.76
C PRO A 191 13.72 -13.63 12.67
N TRP A 192 12.43 -13.58 12.32
CA TRP A 192 11.81 -14.46 11.33
C TRP A 192 11.75 -13.86 9.93
N ASP A 193 11.95 -12.55 9.79
CA ASP A 193 11.96 -11.88 8.48
C ASP A 193 13.05 -12.42 7.54
N ILE A 194 14.07 -13.11 8.06
CA ILE A 194 15.18 -13.71 7.28
C ILE A 194 14.72 -14.64 6.15
N VAL A 195 13.52 -15.24 6.26
CA VAL A 195 12.97 -16.12 5.21
C VAL A 195 12.17 -15.36 4.14
N ALA A 196 11.94 -14.06 4.33
CA ALA A 196 11.20 -13.25 3.38
C ALA A 196 11.96 -13.17 2.04
N PRO A 197 11.29 -13.33 0.89
CA PRO A 197 11.96 -13.31 -0.42
C PRO A 197 12.73 -12.02 -0.72
N ARG A 198 12.39 -10.92 -0.02
CA ARG A 198 13.01 -9.60 -0.15
C ARG A 198 13.67 -9.13 1.15
N HIS A 199 13.94 -10.03 2.09
CA HIS A 199 14.75 -9.71 3.28
C HIS A 199 16.08 -9.08 2.86
N THR A 200 16.74 -9.76 1.92
CA THR A 200 17.93 -9.28 1.24
C THR A 200 17.65 -9.06 -0.22
N TRP A 201 18.09 -7.91 -0.74
CA TRP A 201 17.99 -7.56 -2.16
C TRP A 201 19.26 -6.85 -2.62
N TYR A 202 19.47 -6.86 -3.94
CA TYR A 202 20.63 -6.23 -4.60
C TYR A 202 20.18 -5.49 -5.85
N THR A 203 20.89 -4.41 -6.15
CA THR A 203 20.84 -3.77 -7.47
C THR A 203 22.04 -4.23 -8.31
N GLY A 204 22.07 -3.82 -9.57
CA GLY A 204 23.29 -3.76 -10.36
C GLY A 204 24.33 -2.81 -9.76
N ILE A 205 25.51 -2.81 -10.38
CA ILE A 205 26.62 -1.92 -10.01
C ILE A 205 26.49 -0.62 -10.80
N TYR A 206 26.45 0.51 -10.09
CA TYR A 206 26.36 1.84 -10.69
C TYR A 206 27.65 2.63 -10.50
N THR A 207 28.09 3.29 -11.57
CA THR A 207 29.21 4.24 -11.48
C THR A 207 28.76 5.53 -10.81
N TRP A 208 29.71 6.24 -10.18
CA TRP A 208 29.42 7.57 -9.63
C TRP A 208 28.95 8.56 -10.70
N ALA A 209 29.44 8.46 -11.94
CA ALA A 209 28.96 9.29 -13.04
C ALA A 209 27.48 9.02 -13.40
N THR A 210 27.05 7.75 -13.33
CA THR A 210 25.63 7.40 -13.52
C THR A 210 24.78 7.98 -12.40
N LEU A 211 25.16 7.77 -11.14
CA LEU A 211 24.41 8.26 -9.99
C LEU A 211 24.43 9.79 -9.88
N GLU A 212 25.50 10.46 -10.30
CA GLU A 212 25.57 11.92 -10.37
C GLU A 212 24.43 12.47 -11.24
N ARG A 213 24.20 11.87 -12.42
CA ARG A 213 23.12 12.27 -13.31
C ARG A 213 21.72 12.01 -12.75
N VAL A 214 21.59 11.14 -11.75
CA VAL A 214 20.32 10.91 -11.03
C VAL A 214 20.10 11.99 -9.98
N TYR A 215 21.14 12.36 -9.22
CA TYR A 215 20.98 13.13 -7.98
C TYR A 215 21.47 14.58 -8.02
N PHE A 216 22.38 14.92 -8.94
CA PHE A 216 22.98 16.25 -9.08
C PHE A 216 22.50 16.93 -10.35
N SER A 217 21.99 18.14 -10.18
CA SER A 217 21.86 19.12 -11.25
C SER A 217 23.21 19.79 -11.56
N SER A 218 23.29 20.56 -12.64
CA SER A 218 24.48 21.37 -12.93
C SER A 218 24.82 22.35 -11.81
N ALA A 219 23.81 22.86 -11.09
CA ALA A 219 24.01 23.70 -9.92
C ALA A 219 24.61 22.90 -8.75
N ASP A 220 24.14 21.68 -8.53
CA ASP A 220 24.71 20.80 -7.50
C ASP A 220 26.18 20.47 -7.80
N VAL A 221 26.53 20.19 -9.06
CA VAL A 221 27.93 19.99 -9.46
C VAL A 221 28.77 21.25 -9.21
N ALA A 222 28.21 22.44 -9.48
CA ALA A 222 28.86 23.73 -9.22
C ALA A 222 29.01 24.06 -7.72
N THR A 223 28.15 23.53 -6.85
CA THR A 223 28.24 23.72 -5.40
C THR A 223 29.09 22.65 -4.71
N TYR A 224 28.79 21.37 -4.94
CA TYR A 224 29.32 20.24 -4.19
C TYR A 224 30.47 19.50 -4.93
N GLY A 225 30.74 19.84 -6.20
CA GLY A 225 31.69 19.11 -7.04
C GLY A 225 31.09 17.83 -7.61
N HIS A 226 31.94 16.94 -8.10
CA HIS A 226 31.49 15.67 -8.70
C HIS A 226 31.22 14.62 -7.64
N LEU A 227 30.13 13.86 -7.80
CA LEU A 227 29.77 12.77 -6.90
C LEU A 227 30.88 11.72 -6.87
N LYS A 228 31.27 11.30 -5.67
CA LYS A 228 32.32 10.29 -5.45
C LYS A 228 31.99 9.30 -4.33
N GLY A 229 30.86 9.45 -3.66
CA GLY A 229 30.52 8.65 -2.49
C GLY A 229 29.13 8.92 -1.96
N LEU A 230 28.67 8.02 -1.08
CA LEU A 230 27.49 8.20 -0.26
C LEU A 230 27.89 8.14 1.22
N ASP A 231 27.31 9.03 2.03
CA ASP A 231 27.30 8.96 3.48
C ASP A 231 25.97 8.34 3.91
N LEU A 232 26.04 7.09 4.39
CA LEU A 232 24.90 6.26 4.78
C LEU A 232 24.89 6.00 6.30
N ARG A 233 25.40 6.95 7.09
CA ARG A 233 25.53 6.82 8.55
C ARG A 233 24.35 7.37 9.34
N ASP A 234 23.51 8.20 8.72
CA ASP A 234 22.34 8.78 9.38
C ASP A 234 21.20 7.76 9.37
N ARG A 235 21.13 6.96 10.45
CA ARG A 235 20.20 5.86 10.62
C ARG A 235 19.44 5.96 11.93
N ASP A 236 18.22 5.42 11.95
CA ASP A 236 17.42 5.26 13.16
C ASP A 236 17.83 4.02 13.97
N ALA A 237 17.13 3.79 15.08
CA ALA A 237 17.41 2.65 15.97
C ALA A 237 17.13 1.27 15.32
N SER A 238 16.36 1.25 14.24
CA SER A 238 16.06 0.07 13.42
C SER A 238 17.00 -0.07 12.21
N ASP A 239 18.06 0.75 12.13
CA ASP A 239 19.06 0.77 11.06
C ASP A 239 18.53 1.23 9.68
N ARG A 240 17.35 1.84 9.64
CA ARG A 240 16.82 2.51 8.44
C ARG A 240 17.49 3.87 8.28
N LEU A 241 17.82 4.24 7.04
CA LEU A 241 18.38 5.56 6.74
C LEU A 241 17.34 6.66 6.94
N ASN A 242 17.69 7.73 7.64
CA ASN A 242 16.89 8.97 7.65
C ASN A 242 17.26 9.85 6.43
N THR A 243 18.56 9.99 6.19
CA THR A 243 19.10 10.78 5.08
C THR A 243 20.25 10.07 4.38
N VAL A 244 20.48 10.47 3.13
CA VAL A 244 21.65 10.07 2.34
C VAL A 244 22.49 11.32 2.07
N GLY A 245 23.75 11.29 2.49
CA GLY A 245 24.72 12.32 2.11
C GLY A 245 25.34 11.99 0.75
N LEU A 246 25.08 12.80 -0.25
CA LEU A 246 25.70 12.72 -1.57
C LEU A 246 27.06 13.43 -1.50
N ILE A 247 28.14 12.65 -1.38
CA ILE A 247 29.50 13.17 -1.19
C ILE A 247 30.06 13.58 -2.54
N GLY A 248 30.14 14.89 -2.76
CA GLY A 248 30.84 15.49 -3.89
C GLY A 248 32.32 15.73 -3.60
N THR A 249 33.10 16.08 -4.62
CA THR A 249 34.53 16.39 -4.46
C THR A 249 34.82 17.63 -3.61
N ARG A 250 33.84 18.54 -3.44
CA ARG A 250 33.97 19.82 -2.71
C ARG A 250 33.02 19.97 -1.53
N GLY A 251 32.05 19.07 -1.35
CA GLY A 251 31.09 19.16 -0.25
C GLY A 251 30.12 17.98 -0.22
N VAL A 252 29.14 18.04 0.68
CA VAL A 252 28.11 17.01 0.82
C VAL A 252 26.73 17.64 0.71
N LYS A 253 25.89 17.12 -0.19
CA LYS A 253 24.46 17.44 -0.27
C LYS A 253 23.69 16.36 0.49
N ARG A 254 22.91 16.72 1.51
CA ARG A 254 22.04 15.75 2.20
C ARG A 254 20.65 15.76 1.59
N VAL A 255 20.09 14.58 1.38
CA VAL A 255 18.72 14.38 0.91
C VAL A 255 17.99 13.40 1.83
N GLY A 256 16.70 13.60 2.05
CA GLY A 256 15.88 12.62 2.78
C GLY A 256 15.83 11.29 2.02
N VAL A 257 15.82 10.18 2.75
CA VAL A 257 15.87 8.83 2.15
C VAL A 257 14.73 8.58 1.16
N SER A 258 13.51 9.03 1.46
CA SER A 258 12.36 8.80 0.58
C SER A 258 12.53 9.52 -0.76
N ALA A 259 13.13 10.72 -0.75
CA ALA A 259 13.46 11.45 -1.98
C ALA A 259 14.59 10.76 -2.77
N PHE A 260 15.56 10.17 -2.07
CA PHE A 260 16.62 9.37 -2.69
C PHE A 260 16.05 8.12 -3.38
N LEU A 261 15.26 7.31 -2.65
CA LEU A 261 14.59 6.12 -3.19
C LEU A 261 13.70 6.45 -4.37
N HIS A 262 12.91 7.54 -4.28
CA HIS A 262 12.05 7.98 -5.37
C HIS A 262 12.85 8.35 -6.62
N ALA A 263 13.91 9.14 -6.47
CA ALA A 263 14.76 9.54 -7.59
C ALA A 263 15.48 8.34 -8.22
N PHE A 264 15.94 7.37 -7.43
CA PHE A 264 16.48 6.11 -7.95
C PHE A 264 15.41 5.33 -8.72
N ASN A 265 14.32 4.95 -8.06
CA ASN A 265 13.33 4.01 -8.61
C ASN A 265 12.56 4.56 -9.82
N ARG A 266 12.57 5.89 -10.04
CA ARG A 266 11.96 6.54 -11.21
C ARG A 266 12.94 6.83 -12.34
N SER A 267 14.24 6.71 -12.11
CA SER A 267 15.25 7.07 -13.11
C SER A 267 15.36 6.00 -14.18
N THR A 268 15.40 6.41 -15.45
CA THR A 268 15.71 5.50 -16.55
C THR A 268 17.17 5.04 -16.54
N LEU A 269 18.05 5.74 -15.81
CA LEU A 269 19.48 5.41 -15.70
C LEU A 269 19.76 4.23 -14.74
N THR A 270 18.79 3.87 -13.91
CA THR A 270 18.82 2.74 -12.98
C THR A 270 17.98 1.56 -13.47
N GLY A 271 17.54 1.60 -14.74
CA GLY A 271 16.88 0.50 -15.41
C GLY A 271 15.64 0.00 -14.68
N HIS A 272 15.62 -1.30 -14.39
CA HIS A 272 14.54 -1.99 -13.67
C HIS A 272 14.89 -2.28 -12.20
N ASP A 273 16.04 -1.81 -11.72
CA ASP A 273 16.41 -2.00 -10.33
C ASP A 273 15.52 -1.14 -9.43
N VAL A 274 15.22 -1.70 -8.26
CA VAL A 274 14.39 -1.06 -7.24
C VAL A 274 15.16 -1.11 -5.93
N LEU A 275 15.33 0.04 -5.31
CA LEU A 275 15.63 0.13 -3.88
C LEU A 275 14.31 -0.09 -3.14
N TRP A 276 14.19 -1.21 -2.43
CA TRP A 276 12.92 -1.67 -1.87
C TRP A 276 12.53 -0.97 -0.58
N ASN A 277 13.51 -0.50 0.20
CA ASN A 277 13.29 0.19 1.46
C ASN A 277 14.51 1.06 1.81
N GLU A 278 14.41 1.76 2.93
CA GLU A 278 15.40 2.65 3.53
C GLU A 278 16.58 1.88 4.17
N MET A 279 16.49 0.55 4.21
CA MET A 279 17.54 -0.34 4.67
C MET A 279 18.41 -0.75 3.48
N PHE A 280 19.38 0.11 3.12
CA PHE A 280 20.42 -0.27 2.16
C PHE A 280 21.81 0.28 2.49
N GLY A 281 22.83 -0.41 1.96
CA GLY A 281 24.24 -0.03 2.01
C GLY A 281 24.88 -0.09 0.62
N THR A 282 26.17 0.22 0.53
CA THR A 282 26.96 0.01 -0.71
C THR A 282 27.84 -1.23 -0.58
N ARG A 283 28.24 -1.84 -1.70
CA ARG A 283 29.27 -2.89 -1.71
C ARG A 283 30.52 -2.43 -2.48
N PRO A 284 31.75 -2.71 -1.97
CA PRO A 284 32.00 -3.32 -0.67
C PRO A 284 31.83 -2.28 0.45
N SER A 285 30.90 -2.52 1.38
CA SER A 285 30.95 -1.90 2.71
C SER A 285 30.52 -2.94 3.74
N GLN A 286 31.41 -3.13 4.71
CA GLN A 286 31.35 -4.05 5.84
C GLN A 286 30.65 -3.34 7.02
N ALA A 287 29.97 -4.13 7.86
CA ALA A 287 29.20 -3.73 9.05
C ALA A 287 27.75 -3.31 8.77
N TRP A 288 26.90 -4.32 8.58
CA TRP A 288 25.46 -4.22 8.74
C TRP A 288 25.02 -5.25 9.77
N SER A 289 24.18 -4.84 10.71
CA SER A 289 23.90 -5.58 11.95
C SER A 289 22.90 -6.74 11.78
N TYR A 290 22.12 -6.71 10.70
CA TYR A 290 20.93 -7.56 10.51
C TYR A 290 21.06 -8.57 9.36
N TRP A 291 22.30 -8.92 8.97
CA TRP A 291 22.59 -10.03 8.04
C TRP A 291 22.73 -11.36 8.77
#